data_AF-A0A9Q1MMU2-F1
#
_entry.id   AF-A0A9Q1MMU2-F1
#
_cell.length_a   1.000
_cell.length_b   1.000
_cell.length_c   1.000
_cell.angle_alpha   90.00
_cell.angle_beta   90.00
_cell.angle_gamma   90.00
#
_symmetry.space_group_name_H-M   'P 1'
#
loop_
_entity.id
_entity.type
_entity.pdbx_description
1 polymer ?
#
loop_
_entity_poly.entity_id
_entity_poly.type
_entity_poly.pdbx_seq_one_letter_code
_entity_poly.pdbx_strand_id
1 'polypeptide(L)'
;MVWCNEIHVGPVGHPFKSCRGSQASQRKGHHEWGKTVLEDIIVPLESYHLYDRLGKRISHEERFSIPRIPAVVELCIQAGVDIPEYPTKRRRKPIIWTGKNEFVDADESELPDPEPESPKPPILTEIPDPEVEPPSSAEETVLLAEETLEAWEKMRVGANKLMKMYPVRVCGYCPEVHVGPSGHKAQNCGAHKHQQRNGQHGWQTAVPDDLIPPRYVWHVPDVTQSLQRELRSFYGQAPAVVEICLQAGAEVPEQYKPTMRFDVGIPSSIKEAEMVV
;
A
#
# COMPACT_ATOMS: atom_id res chain seq x y z
N MET A 1 -14.54 14.24 -2.70
CA MET A 1 -14.98 13.05 -1.94
C MET A 1 -16.18 13.44 -1.09
N VAL A 2 -17.27 12.69 -1.21
CA VAL A 2 -18.48 12.87 -0.40
C VAL A 2 -18.24 12.40 1.03
N TRP A 3 -17.32 11.45 1.23
CA TRP A 3 -17.02 10.80 2.50
C TRP A 3 -15.62 11.16 3.03
N CYS A 4 -15.39 10.99 4.33
CA CYS A 4 -14.07 11.08 4.93
C CYS A 4 -13.36 9.72 4.79
N ASN A 5 -12.05 9.71 4.61
CA ASN A 5 -11.28 8.46 4.47
C ASN A 5 -10.85 7.89 5.84
N GLU A 6 -11.34 8.41 6.97
CA GLU A 6 -10.96 7.90 8.28
C GLU A 6 -11.60 6.52 8.53
N ILE A 7 -10.81 5.58 9.05
CA ILE A 7 -11.20 4.19 9.28
C ILE A 7 -11.13 3.94 10.77
N HIS A 8 -12.00 3.06 11.27
CA HIS A 8 -11.95 2.56 12.62
C HIS A 8 -12.08 1.04 12.59
N VAL A 9 -11.30 0.38 13.46
CA VAL A 9 -11.38 -1.06 13.69
C VAL A 9 -11.94 -1.23 15.10
N GLY A 10 -13.09 -1.89 15.20
CA GLY A 10 -13.80 -2.09 16.45
C GLY A 10 -15.32 -2.01 16.28
N PRO A 11 -16.07 -2.43 17.31
CA PRO A 11 -17.53 -2.51 17.23
C PRO A 11 -18.21 -1.12 17.21
N VAL A 12 -17.55 -0.09 17.76
CA VAL A 12 -18.09 1.27 17.89
C VAL A 12 -17.04 2.29 17.48
N GLY A 13 -17.33 3.01 16.40
CA GLY A 13 -16.47 4.08 15.89
C GLY A 13 -16.11 5.13 16.94
N HIS A 14 -14.89 5.64 16.88
CA HIS A 14 -14.36 6.53 17.92
C HIS A 14 -15.13 7.87 18.04
N PRO A 15 -15.16 8.51 19.22
CA PRO A 15 -15.92 9.74 19.43
C PRO A 15 -15.18 11.02 19.01
N PHE A 16 -13.97 10.91 18.45
CA PHE A 16 -13.16 12.08 18.09
C PHE A 16 -13.78 12.91 16.97
N LYS A 17 -13.73 14.23 17.14
CA LYS A 17 -14.19 15.21 16.14
C LYS A 17 -13.12 15.46 15.06
N SER A 18 -12.73 14.40 14.36
CA SER A 18 -11.65 14.41 13.35
C SER A 18 -12.16 14.40 11.90
N CYS A 19 -13.47 14.34 11.67
CA CYS A 19 -14.03 14.21 10.33
C CYS A 19 -13.64 15.37 9.42
N ARG A 20 -13.06 15.02 8.26
CA ARG A 20 -12.72 15.94 7.17
C ARG A 20 -13.58 15.75 5.93
N GLY A 21 -14.63 14.94 6.03
CA GLY A 21 -15.54 14.65 4.93
C GLY A 21 -16.45 15.82 4.58
N SER A 22 -17.22 15.67 3.51
CA SER A 22 -18.22 16.67 3.15
C SER A 22 -19.26 16.79 4.28
N GLN A 23 -19.72 18.02 4.52
CA GLN A 23 -20.68 18.35 5.59
C GLN A 23 -20.20 18.08 7.04
N ALA A 24 -18.90 17.80 7.26
CA ALA A 24 -18.36 17.60 8.61
C ALA A 24 -18.63 18.79 9.54
N SER A 25 -18.66 20.02 9.01
CA SER A 25 -19.01 21.23 9.78
C SER A 25 -20.43 21.16 10.36
N GLN A 26 -21.40 20.65 9.60
CA GLN A 26 -22.79 20.48 10.06
C GLN A 26 -22.87 19.44 11.19
N ARG A 27 -22.05 18.38 11.12
CA ARG A 27 -21.89 17.36 12.17
C ARG A 27 -20.91 17.74 13.27
N LYS A 28 -20.45 19.00 13.35
CA LYS A 28 -19.46 19.47 14.35
C LYS A 28 -18.19 18.60 14.42
N GLY A 29 -17.75 18.07 13.27
CA GLY A 29 -16.58 17.21 13.13
C GLY A 29 -16.82 15.74 13.47
N HIS A 30 -18.04 15.33 13.81
CA HIS A 30 -18.36 13.93 14.04
C HIS A 30 -18.45 13.13 12.74
N HIS A 31 -18.02 11.87 12.83
CA HIS A 31 -18.16 10.89 11.77
C HIS A 31 -19.56 10.30 11.75
N GLU A 32 -19.97 9.91 10.54
CA GLU A 32 -21.09 9.02 10.29
C GLU A 32 -20.48 7.77 9.70
N TRP A 33 -20.44 6.69 10.50
CA TRP A 33 -19.69 5.48 10.16
C TRP A 33 -20.49 4.59 9.22
N GLY A 34 -19.80 4.05 8.22
CA GLY A 34 -20.33 3.05 7.28
C GLY A 34 -19.51 1.77 7.29
N LYS A 35 -19.83 0.85 6.38
CA LYS A 35 -19.01 -0.33 6.12
C LYS A 35 -17.78 0.06 5.30
N THR A 36 -16.65 -0.60 5.55
CA THR A 36 -15.40 -0.45 4.82
C THR A 36 -15.23 -1.59 3.82
N VAL A 37 -14.44 -1.39 2.77
CA VAL A 37 -13.95 -2.46 1.87
C VAL A 37 -12.45 -2.69 2.05
N LEU A 38 -11.90 -3.74 1.42
CA LEU A 38 -10.48 -4.08 1.53
C LEU A 38 -9.59 -2.97 0.97
N GLU A 39 -10.01 -2.32 -0.12
CA GLU A 39 -9.25 -1.25 -0.79
C GLU A 39 -9.14 0.02 0.05
N ASP A 40 -10.04 0.22 1.02
CA ASP A 40 -9.92 1.30 1.99
C ASP A 40 -8.79 1.03 3.00
N ILE A 41 -8.52 -0.24 3.29
CA ILE A 41 -7.51 -0.73 4.25
C ILE A 41 -6.15 -0.89 3.56
N ILE A 42 -6.11 -1.61 2.45
CA ILE A 42 -4.93 -1.85 1.61
C ILE A 42 -5.11 -1.03 0.34
N VAL A 43 -4.58 0.20 0.34
CA VAL A 43 -4.78 1.12 -0.79
C VAL A 43 -4.07 0.58 -2.03
N PRO A 44 -4.78 0.23 -3.11
CA PRO A 44 -4.16 -0.24 -4.33
C PRO A 44 -3.51 0.96 -5.04
N LEU A 45 -2.18 1.03 -4.97
CA LEU A 45 -1.42 1.96 -5.79
C LEU A 45 -1.03 1.27 -7.09
N GLU A 46 -1.39 1.88 -8.22
CA GLU A 46 -1.11 1.33 -9.53
C GLU A 46 0.15 1.92 -10.16
N SER A 47 0.81 1.12 -11.00
CA SER A 47 1.88 1.54 -11.91
C SER A 47 1.55 1.07 -13.32
N TYR A 48 2.04 1.81 -14.32
CA TYR A 48 2.10 1.27 -15.67
C TYR A 48 3.03 0.06 -15.72
N HIS A 49 2.62 -0.97 -16.44
CA HIS A 49 3.47 -2.11 -16.72
C HIS A 49 4.56 -1.78 -17.74
N LEU A 50 5.81 -2.19 -17.49
CA LEU A 50 6.94 -1.99 -18.41
C LEU A 50 7.39 -3.30 -19.05
N TYR A 51 7.03 -3.48 -20.33
CA TYR A 51 7.59 -4.56 -21.15
C TYR A 51 9.12 -4.46 -21.24
N ASP A 52 9.67 -3.25 -21.42
CA ASP A 52 11.12 -3.02 -21.39
C ASP A 52 11.46 -1.83 -20.50
N ARG A 53 11.97 -2.09 -19.30
CA ARG A 53 12.36 -1.05 -18.33
C ARG A 53 13.49 -0.13 -18.78
N LEU A 54 14.27 -0.55 -19.78
CA LEU A 54 15.33 0.26 -20.38
C LEU A 54 14.82 1.06 -21.57
N GLY A 55 13.61 0.77 -22.05
CA GLY A 55 12.99 1.42 -23.19
C GLY A 55 12.66 2.89 -22.96
N LYS A 56 11.96 3.47 -23.93
CA LYS A 56 11.52 4.86 -23.85
C LYS A 56 10.51 5.04 -22.71
N ARG A 57 10.58 6.20 -22.05
CA ARG A 57 9.58 6.60 -21.04
C ARG A 57 8.21 6.69 -21.72
N ILE A 58 7.21 6.08 -21.09
CA ILE A 58 5.80 6.12 -21.50
C ILE A 58 5.35 7.57 -21.73
N SER A 59 4.87 7.86 -22.94
CA SER A 59 4.34 9.15 -23.34
C SER A 59 2.93 9.39 -22.81
N HIS A 60 2.37 10.57 -23.05
CA HIS A 60 0.99 10.84 -22.67
C HIS A 60 0.00 10.06 -23.53
N GLU A 61 0.29 9.91 -24.81
CA GLU A 61 -0.55 9.26 -25.81
C GLU A 61 -0.67 7.75 -25.54
N GLU A 62 0.42 7.13 -25.06
CA GLU A 62 0.50 5.70 -24.76
C GLU A 62 -0.29 5.28 -23.50
N ARG A 63 -0.72 6.24 -22.66
CA ARG A 63 -1.30 5.95 -21.33
C ARG A 63 -2.53 5.05 -21.33
N PHE A 64 -3.27 5.01 -22.44
CA PHE A 64 -4.47 4.17 -22.57
C PHE A 64 -4.18 2.83 -23.24
N SER A 65 -3.00 2.67 -23.83
CA SER A 65 -2.58 1.44 -24.50
C SER A 65 -1.74 0.54 -23.59
N ILE A 66 -1.24 1.08 -22.48
CA ILE A 66 -0.39 0.35 -21.53
C ILE A 66 -1.24 -0.03 -20.31
N PRO A 67 -1.27 -1.31 -19.92
CA PRO A 67 -2.02 -1.75 -18.76
C PRO A 67 -1.46 -1.12 -17.48
N ARG A 68 -2.35 -0.90 -16.52
CA ARG A 68 -2.02 -0.50 -15.16
C ARG A 68 -2.26 -1.69 -14.24
N ILE A 69 -1.31 -1.94 -13.36
CA ILE A 69 -1.33 -3.06 -12.42
C ILE A 69 -0.88 -2.57 -11.04
N PRO A 70 -1.16 -3.29 -9.95
CA PRO A 70 -0.65 -2.92 -8.63
C PRO A 70 0.87 -2.72 -8.65
N ALA A 71 1.36 -1.62 -8.10
CA ALA A 71 2.75 -1.21 -8.17
C ALA A 71 3.69 -2.21 -7.48
N VAL A 72 3.22 -2.88 -6.42
CA VAL A 72 3.96 -3.98 -5.78
C VAL A 72 4.11 -5.17 -6.74
N VAL A 73 3.07 -5.48 -7.51
CA VAL A 73 3.12 -6.54 -8.54
C VAL A 73 4.10 -6.15 -9.63
N GLU A 74 4.04 -4.92 -10.16
CA GLU A 74 5.02 -4.43 -11.13
C GLU A 74 6.46 -4.48 -10.58
N LEU A 75 6.68 -4.13 -9.31
CA LEU A 75 7.99 -4.25 -8.67
C LEU A 75 8.49 -5.69 -8.66
N CYS A 76 7.62 -6.65 -8.33
CA CYS A 76 7.93 -8.07 -8.38
C CYS A 76 8.25 -8.53 -9.82
N ILE A 77 7.49 -8.05 -10.82
CA ILE A 77 7.74 -8.36 -12.24
C ILE A 77 9.12 -7.87 -12.67
N GLN A 78 9.45 -6.61 -12.35
CA GLN A 78 10.75 -6.03 -12.68
C GLN A 78 11.90 -6.71 -11.93
N ALA A 79 11.60 -7.33 -10.78
CA ALA A 79 12.52 -8.14 -10.00
C ALA A 79 12.71 -9.58 -10.49
N GLY A 80 11.92 -10.03 -11.48
CA GLY A 80 12.07 -11.34 -12.12
C GLY A 80 10.92 -12.31 -11.88
N VAL A 81 9.83 -11.90 -11.22
CA VAL A 81 8.58 -12.67 -11.25
C VAL A 81 8.01 -12.60 -12.66
N ASP A 82 7.64 -13.74 -13.22
CA ASP A 82 7.03 -13.80 -14.54
C ASP A 82 5.54 -14.06 -14.42
N ILE A 83 4.77 -13.18 -15.03
CA ILE A 83 3.30 -13.23 -15.10
C ILE A 83 2.96 -13.29 -16.58
N PRO A 84 2.36 -14.38 -17.10
CA PRO A 84 2.07 -14.52 -18.52
C PRO A 84 1.24 -13.37 -19.11
N GLU A 85 0.33 -12.81 -18.31
CA GLU A 85 -0.53 -11.68 -18.66
C GLU A 85 0.24 -10.35 -18.81
N TYR A 86 1.41 -10.24 -18.16
CA TYR A 86 2.25 -9.04 -18.10
C TYR A 86 3.71 -9.38 -18.46
N PRO A 87 3.96 -9.73 -19.74
CA PRO A 87 5.27 -10.17 -20.18
C PRO A 87 6.30 -9.05 -20.08
N THR A 88 7.52 -9.37 -19.66
CA THR A 88 8.64 -8.42 -19.63
C THR A 88 9.83 -8.98 -20.38
N LYS A 89 10.49 -8.13 -21.14
CA LYS A 89 11.72 -8.44 -21.86
C LYS A 89 12.84 -8.80 -20.88
N ARG A 90 13.20 -10.08 -20.84
CA ARG A 90 14.35 -10.61 -20.11
C ARG A 90 15.54 -10.70 -21.06
N ARG A 91 16.61 -9.97 -20.75
CA ARG A 91 17.85 -10.02 -21.54
C ARG A 91 18.79 -11.06 -20.94
N ARG A 92 19.31 -11.95 -21.76
CA ARG A 92 20.32 -12.95 -21.36
C ARG A 92 21.73 -12.45 -21.61
N LYS A 93 21.91 -11.50 -22.54
CA LYS A 93 23.15 -10.74 -22.73
C LYS A 93 23.01 -9.27 -22.30
N PRO A 94 24.12 -8.62 -21.90
CA PRO A 94 24.14 -7.18 -21.65
C PRO A 94 23.72 -6.36 -22.87
N ILE A 95 23.20 -5.16 -22.65
CA ILE A 95 22.98 -4.18 -23.73
C ILE A 95 24.30 -3.56 -24.21
N ILE A 96 24.32 -3.15 -25.48
CA ILE A 96 25.44 -2.42 -26.08
C ILE A 96 25.04 -0.96 -26.21
N TRP A 97 25.76 -0.07 -25.53
CA TRP A 97 25.54 1.38 -25.62
C TRP A 97 26.12 1.93 -26.92
N THR A 98 25.27 2.59 -27.71
CA THR A 98 25.66 3.28 -28.95
C THR A 98 25.72 4.80 -28.78
N GLY A 99 25.13 5.33 -27.70
CA GLY A 99 25.15 6.74 -27.34
C GLY A 99 24.72 6.98 -25.90
N LYS A 100 24.50 8.24 -25.52
CA LYS A 100 24.18 8.63 -24.13
C LYS A 100 22.85 8.03 -23.62
N ASN A 101 21.87 7.84 -24.51
CA ASN A 101 20.54 7.30 -24.22
C ASN A 101 20.09 6.29 -25.31
N GLU A 102 21.02 5.80 -26.11
CA GLU A 102 20.75 4.86 -27.21
C GLU A 102 21.54 3.59 -26.96
N PHE A 103 20.86 2.47 -27.12
CA PHE A 103 21.43 1.15 -26.95
C PHE A 103 20.79 0.18 -27.93
N VAL A 104 21.50 -0.90 -28.20
CA VAL A 104 21.01 -2.06 -28.93
C VAL A 104 21.17 -3.30 -28.05
N ASP A 105 20.31 -4.28 -28.23
CA ASP A 105 20.48 -5.56 -27.57
C ASP A 105 21.65 -6.30 -28.23
N ALA A 106 22.48 -6.96 -27.41
CA ALA A 106 23.51 -7.83 -27.94
C ALA A 106 22.87 -9.02 -28.67
N ASP A 107 23.52 -9.50 -29.73
CA ASP A 107 23.05 -10.64 -30.48
C ASP A 107 23.05 -11.90 -29.60
N GLU A 108 21.87 -12.48 -29.40
CA GLU A 108 21.64 -13.69 -28.61
C GLU A 108 21.59 -14.96 -29.48
N SER A 109 21.86 -14.87 -30.79
CA SER A 109 21.80 -16.01 -31.72
C SER A 109 22.70 -17.20 -31.35
N GLU A 110 23.83 -16.91 -30.69
CA GLU A 110 24.78 -17.94 -30.21
C GLU A 110 24.36 -18.59 -28.89
N LEU A 111 23.33 -18.08 -28.20
CA LEU A 111 22.84 -18.69 -26.97
C LEU A 111 22.04 -19.95 -27.29
N PRO A 112 22.11 -20.99 -26.43
CA PRO A 112 21.19 -22.11 -26.56
C PRO A 112 19.74 -21.63 -26.46
N ASP A 113 18.86 -22.37 -27.14
CA ASP A 113 17.42 -22.15 -27.01
C ASP A 113 17.01 -22.21 -25.53
N PRO A 114 16.09 -21.34 -25.10
CA PRO A 114 15.58 -21.39 -23.74
C PRO A 114 14.99 -22.77 -23.47
N GLU A 115 15.33 -23.34 -22.32
CA GLU A 115 14.68 -24.56 -21.85
C GLU A 115 13.17 -24.32 -21.74
N PRO A 116 12.33 -25.32 -22.06
CA PRO A 116 10.89 -25.18 -21.91
C PRO A 116 10.58 -24.82 -20.46
N GLU A 117 9.90 -23.68 -20.27
CA GLU A 117 9.58 -23.19 -18.94
C GLU A 117 8.74 -24.23 -18.21
N SER A 118 9.15 -24.57 -16.98
CA SER A 118 8.29 -25.34 -16.09
C SER A 118 6.98 -24.58 -15.88
N PRO A 119 5.85 -25.27 -15.67
CA PRO A 119 4.58 -24.61 -15.38
C PRO A 119 4.79 -23.67 -14.19
N LYS A 120 4.74 -22.37 -14.47
CA LYS A 120 4.85 -21.36 -13.41
C LYS A 120 3.60 -21.51 -12.55
N PRO A 121 3.74 -21.56 -11.22
CA PRO A 121 2.58 -21.60 -10.36
C PRO A 121 1.70 -20.39 -10.71
N PRO A 122 0.38 -20.58 -10.86
CA PRO A 122 -0.51 -19.46 -11.10
C PRO A 122 -0.31 -18.47 -9.95
N ILE A 123 -0.12 -17.20 -10.30
CA ILE A 123 -0.22 -16.15 -9.29
C ILE A 123 -1.65 -16.22 -8.77
N LEU A 124 -1.78 -16.31 -7.44
CA LEU A 124 -3.05 -16.47 -6.76
C LEU A 124 -4.06 -15.51 -7.38
N THR A 125 -5.06 -16.08 -8.04
CA THR A 125 -6.20 -15.31 -8.51
C THR A 125 -6.88 -14.75 -7.27
N GLU A 126 -7.22 -13.46 -7.29
CA GLU A 126 -7.99 -12.86 -6.20
C GLU A 126 -9.24 -13.72 -5.97
N ILE A 127 -9.46 -14.11 -4.71
CA ILE A 127 -10.66 -14.84 -4.33
C ILE A 127 -11.81 -13.84 -4.43
N PRO A 128 -12.84 -14.09 -5.25
CA PRO A 128 -13.99 -13.20 -5.32
C PRO A 128 -14.65 -13.05 -3.96
N ASP A 129 -15.10 -11.84 -3.58
CA ASP A 129 -15.79 -11.59 -2.29
C ASP A 129 -16.86 -12.63 -1.91
N PRO A 130 -17.71 -13.16 -2.84
CA PRO A 130 -18.71 -14.17 -2.50
C PRO A 130 -18.15 -15.53 -2.09
N GLU A 131 -16.88 -15.80 -2.40
CA GLU A 131 -16.17 -17.05 -2.09
C GLU A 131 -15.31 -16.93 -0.81
N VAL A 132 -15.23 -15.72 -0.24
CA VAL A 132 -14.50 -15.48 1.01
C VAL A 132 -15.39 -15.91 2.19
N GLU A 133 -15.01 -17.03 2.82
CA GLU A 133 -15.66 -17.51 4.03
C GLU A 133 -14.99 -16.93 5.28
N PRO A 134 -15.77 -16.39 6.24
CA PRO A 134 -15.21 -15.93 7.51
C PRO A 134 -14.76 -17.13 8.38
N PRO A 135 -13.78 -16.92 9.29
CA PRO A 135 -13.36 -17.98 10.20
C PRO A 135 -14.53 -18.44 11.08
N SER A 136 -14.58 -19.74 11.35
CA SER A 136 -15.69 -20.43 12.01
C SER A 136 -15.54 -20.59 13.52
N SER A 137 -14.32 -20.45 14.05
CA SER A 137 -14.01 -20.52 15.48
C SER A 137 -13.07 -19.41 15.93
N ALA A 138 -12.96 -19.22 17.25
CA ALA A 138 -12.02 -18.27 17.84
C ALA A 138 -10.56 -18.67 17.55
N GLU A 139 -10.25 -19.97 17.63
CA GLU A 139 -8.92 -20.51 17.33
C GLU A 139 -8.54 -20.28 15.87
N GLU A 140 -9.46 -20.56 14.93
CA GLU A 140 -9.25 -20.29 13.51
C GLU A 140 -9.05 -18.80 13.23
N THR A 141 -9.81 -17.94 13.92
CA THR A 141 -9.70 -16.48 13.82
C THR A 141 -8.31 -15.98 14.25
N VAL A 142 -7.79 -16.50 15.37
CA VAL A 142 -6.46 -16.15 15.87
C VAL A 142 -5.37 -16.60 14.90
N LEU A 143 -5.43 -17.85 14.42
CA LEU A 143 -4.45 -18.38 13.47
C LEU A 143 -4.43 -17.57 12.16
N LEU A 144 -5.61 -17.26 11.62
CA LEU A 144 -5.72 -16.43 10.42
C LEU A 144 -5.14 -15.02 10.63
N ALA A 145 -5.35 -14.43 11.81
CA ALA A 145 -4.81 -13.14 12.16
C ALA A 145 -3.26 -13.15 12.26
N GLU A 146 -2.68 -14.19 12.85
CA GLU A 146 -1.23 -14.38 12.91
C GLU A 146 -0.63 -14.56 11.51
N GLU A 147 -1.20 -15.44 10.69
CA GLU A 147 -0.78 -15.66 9.30
C GLU A 147 -0.89 -14.37 8.46
N THR A 148 -1.95 -13.59 8.68
CA THR A 148 -2.15 -12.30 7.99
C THR A 148 -1.08 -11.29 8.38
N LEU A 149 -0.71 -11.19 9.66
CA LEU A 149 0.39 -10.33 10.11
C LEU A 149 1.72 -10.76 9.52
N GLU A 150 2.03 -12.06 9.53
CA GLU A 150 3.26 -12.57 8.94
C GLU A 150 3.35 -12.27 7.44
N ALA A 151 2.25 -12.45 6.70
CA ALA A 151 2.16 -12.15 5.28
C ALA A 151 2.35 -10.64 5.01
N TRP A 152 1.69 -9.79 5.80
CA TRP A 152 1.80 -8.34 5.74
C TRP A 152 3.25 -7.87 5.95
N GLU A 153 3.92 -8.37 6.99
CA GLU A 153 5.31 -8.03 7.28
C GLU A 153 6.26 -8.54 6.22
N LYS A 154 6.10 -9.79 5.80
CA LYS A 154 6.91 -10.40 4.74
C LYS A 154 6.80 -9.59 3.45
N MET A 155 5.60 -9.15 3.07
CA MET A 155 5.38 -8.28 1.91
C MET A 155 6.11 -6.94 2.06
N ARG A 156 5.93 -6.23 3.18
CA ARG A 156 6.56 -4.91 3.40
C ARG A 156 8.08 -4.99 3.43
N VAL A 157 8.64 -5.96 4.15
CA VAL A 157 10.09 -6.18 4.23
C VAL A 157 10.65 -6.61 2.86
N GLY A 158 9.95 -7.50 2.15
CA GLY A 158 10.33 -7.94 0.81
C GLY A 158 10.35 -6.78 -0.19
N ALA A 159 9.28 -6.00 -0.24
CA ALA A 159 9.19 -4.82 -1.10
C ALA A 159 10.31 -3.81 -0.80
N ASN A 160 10.58 -3.51 0.47
CA ASN A 160 11.68 -2.63 0.85
C ASN A 160 13.05 -3.16 0.38
N LYS A 161 13.30 -4.48 0.47
CA LYS A 161 14.52 -5.08 -0.08
C LYS A 161 14.61 -4.91 -1.60
N LEU A 162 13.51 -5.13 -2.32
CA LEU A 162 13.47 -4.97 -3.78
C LEU A 162 13.69 -3.51 -4.19
N MET A 163 13.10 -2.54 -3.50
CA MET A 163 13.27 -1.11 -3.77
C MET A 163 14.72 -0.62 -3.67
N LYS A 164 15.59 -1.34 -2.95
CA LYS A 164 17.04 -1.04 -2.90
C LYS A 164 17.77 -1.39 -4.21
N MET A 165 17.23 -2.33 -4.98
CA MET A 165 17.81 -2.81 -6.24
C MET A 165 17.07 -2.27 -7.46
N TYR A 166 15.76 -2.16 -7.37
CA TYR A 166 14.86 -1.73 -8.44
C TYR A 166 14.29 -0.37 -8.08
N PRO A 167 14.65 0.69 -8.83
CA PRO A 167 14.18 2.04 -8.51
C PRO A 167 12.67 2.13 -8.63
N VAL A 168 12.05 2.77 -7.64
CA VAL A 168 10.63 3.13 -7.67
C VAL A 168 10.53 4.65 -7.53
N ARG A 169 9.67 5.25 -8.34
CA ARG A 169 9.39 6.68 -8.37
C ARG A 169 7.95 6.92 -7.96
N VAL A 170 7.72 7.95 -7.17
CA VAL A 170 6.38 8.43 -6.83
C VAL A 170 6.25 9.90 -7.17
N CYS A 171 5.03 10.35 -7.42
CA CYS A 171 4.74 11.76 -7.55
C CYS A 171 4.57 12.39 -6.16
N GLY A 172 5.30 13.47 -5.86
CA GLY A 172 5.16 14.18 -4.58
C GLY A 172 3.84 14.93 -4.38
N TYR A 173 2.91 14.84 -5.33
CA TYR A 173 1.66 15.62 -5.32
C TYR A 173 0.38 14.77 -5.48
N CYS A 174 0.48 13.56 -6.03
CA CYS A 174 -0.64 12.66 -6.26
C CYS A 174 -0.19 11.21 -6.04
N PRO A 175 -1.12 10.26 -5.84
CA PRO A 175 -0.78 8.85 -5.57
C PRO A 175 -0.37 8.08 -6.84
N GLU A 176 0.47 8.68 -7.69
CA GLU A 176 1.00 8.02 -8.89
C GLU A 176 2.35 7.38 -8.55
N VAL A 177 2.50 6.10 -8.89
CA VAL A 177 3.71 5.30 -8.69
C VAL A 177 4.22 4.83 -10.06
N HIS A 178 5.53 4.74 -10.18
CA HIS A 178 6.19 4.19 -11.35
C HIS A 178 7.39 3.34 -10.91
N VAL A 179 7.38 2.06 -11.28
CA VAL A 179 8.52 1.17 -11.07
C VAL A 179 9.49 1.33 -12.24
N GLY A 180 10.64 1.92 -12.00
CA GLY A 180 11.63 2.18 -13.04
C GLY A 180 12.61 3.29 -12.67
N PRO A 181 13.73 3.42 -13.39
CA PRO A 181 14.78 4.39 -13.09
C PRO A 181 14.29 5.84 -13.17
N SER A 182 13.30 6.12 -14.02
CA SER A 182 12.71 7.45 -14.24
C SER A 182 11.21 7.32 -14.45
N GLY A 183 10.41 8.14 -13.77
CA GLY A 183 8.95 8.11 -13.89
C GLY A 183 8.45 8.38 -15.31
N HIS A 184 7.21 8.04 -15.64
CA HIS A 184 6.65 8.25 -16.98
C HIS A 184 6.46 9.74 -17.34
N LYS A 185 6.10 10.01 -18.61
CA LYS A 185 5.77 11.35 -19.12
C LYS A 185 4.28 11.60 -19.27
N ALA A 186 3.41 10.62 -18.97
CA ALA A 186 1.97 10.82 -19.04
C ALA A 186 1.51 12.01 -18.18
N GLN A 187 0.67 12.86 -18.80
CA GLN A 187 0.17 14.11 -18.23
C GLN A 187 -1.17 13.92 -17.50
N ASN A 188 -1.24 12.95 -16.59
CA ASN A 188 -2.43 12.56 -15.83
C ASN A 188 -2.34 12.93 -14.33
N CYS A 189 -1.40 13.80 -13.93
CA CYS A 189 -1.34 14.28 -12.56
C CYS A 189 -2.59 15.10 -12.23
N GLY A 190 -3.40 14.61 -11.29
CA GLY A 190 -4.63 15.27 -10.82
C GLY A 190 -4.44 16.21 -9.62
N ALA A 191 -3.21 16.44 -9.18
CA ALA A 191 -2.93 17.22 -7.98
C ALA A 191 -3.31 18.71 -8.13
N HIS A 192 -3.51 19.41 -7.01
CA HIS A 192 -3.77 20.86 -7.03
C HIS A 192 -2.71 21.61 -7.86
N LYS A 193 -3.15 22.57 -8.68
CA LYS A 193 -2.33 23.34 -9.64
C LYS A 193 -1.60 22.51 -10.71
N HIS A 194 -2.02 21.28 -10.99
CA HIS A 194 -1.44 20.47 -12.08
C HIS A 194 -1.45 21.15 -13.46
N GLN A 195 -2.41 22.04 -13.73
CA GLN A 195 -2.48 22.83 -14.98
C GLN A 195 -1.23 23.67 -15.22
N GLN A 196 -0.60 24.19 -14.16
CA GLN A 196 0.65 24.97 -14.26
C GLN A 196 1.85 24.10 -14.63
N ARG A 197 1.73 22.77 -14.48
CA ARG A 197 2.73 21.76 -14.85
C ARG A 197 2.30 20.95 -16.07
N ASN A 198 1.30 21.41 -16.81
CA ASN A 198 0.73 20.70 -17.95
C ASN A 198 0.39 19.22 -17.64
N GLY A 199 -0.19 18.95 -16.46
CA GLY A 199 -0.54 17.60 -16.01
C GLY A 199 0.64 16.67 -15.71
N GLN A 200 1.89 17.14 -15.77
CA GLN A 200 3.08 16.32 -15.49
C GLN A 200 3.21 15.98 -14.00
N HIS A 201 4.02 14.96 -13.70
CA HIS A 201 4.29 14.51 -12.34
C HIS A 201 5.58 15.10 -11.77
N GLY A 202 5.59 15.34 -10.46
CA GLY A 202 6.78 15.72 -9.70
C GLY A 202 7.45 14.50 -9.10
N TRP A 203 8.26 13.81 -9.91
CA TRP A 203 8.86 12.53 -9.54
C TRP A 203 9.93 12.65 -8.45
N GLN A 204 9.86 11.78 -7.44
CA GLN A 204 10.86 11.60 -6.41
C GLN A 204 11.13 10.10 -6.18
N THR A 205 12.21 9.77 -5.46
CA THR A 205 12.48 8.40 -5.01
C THR A 205 11.45 7.99 -3.98
N ALA A 206 10.85 6.81 -4.16
CA ALA A 206 9.88 6.25 -3.25
C ALA A 206 10.54 5.69 -1.97
N VAL A 207 9.88 5.85 -0.83
CA VAL A 207 10.10 5.05 0.39
C VAL A 207 9.06 3.93 0.49
N PRO A 208 9.23 2.92 1.36
CA PRO A 208 8.28 1.79 1.44
C PRO A 208 6.82 2.21 1.64
N ASP A 209 6.57 3.26 2.44
CA ASP A 209 5.21 3.78 2.68
C ASP A 209 4.61 4.49 1.46
N ASP A 210 5.41 4.92 0.49
CA ASP A 210 4.89 5.46 -0.77
C ASP A 210 4.40 4.36 -1.70
N LEU A 211 4.88 3.12 -1.54
CA LEU A 211 4.49 1.95 -2.33
C LEU A 211 3.40 1.13 -1.64
N ILE A 212 3.48 1.00 -0.31
CA ILE A 212 2.54 0.25 0.54
C ILE A 212 2.09 1.19 1.67
N PRO A 213 1.21 2.16 1.37
CA PRO A 213 0.82 3.18 2.34
C PRO A 213 0.01 2.57 3.49
N PRO A 214 0.50 2.64 4.74
CA PRO A 214 -0.27 2.17 5.89
C PRO A 214 -1.46 3.10 6.17
N ARG A 215 -2.62 2.50 6.42
CA ARG A 215 -3.82 3.22 6.87
C ARG A 215 -3.90 3.19 8.38
N TYR A 216 -3.44 4.26 9.04
CA TYR A 216 -3.45 4.31 10.50
C TYR A 216 -4.85 4.51 11.07
N VAL A 217 -5.17 3.72 12.09
CA VAL A 217 -6.39 3.79 12.91
C VAL A 217 -6.00 3.97 14.37
N TRP A 218 -6.94 4.44 15.18
CA TRP A 218 -6.73 4.51 16.63
C TRP A 218 -6.68 3.11 17.22
N HIS A 219 -5.65 2.83 18.01
CA HIS A 219 -5.56 1.56 18.73
C HIS A 219 -6.64 1.52 19.82
N VAL A 220 -7.33 0.39 19.93
CA VAL A 220 -8.34 0.12 20.97
C VAL A 220 -7.74 -0.87 21.97
N PRO A 221 -7.28 -0.41 23.16
CA PRO A 221 -6.59 -1.27 24.12
C PRO A 221 -7.46 -2.41 24.67
N ASP A 222 -8.76 -2.15 24.80
CA ASP A 222 -9.76 -3.10 25.25
C ASP A 222 -10.98 -2.97 24.34
N VAL A 223 -11.24 -3.98 23.50
CA VAL A 223 -12.35 -4.00 22.54
C VAL A 223 -13.72 -3.95 23.20
N THR A 224 -13.82 -4.25 24.50
CA THR A 224 -15.07 -4.14 25.27
C THR A 224 -15.36 -2.70 25.69
N GLN A 225 -14.36 -1.81 25.63
CA GLN A 225 -14.46 -0.42 26.04
C GLN A 225 -14.32 0.51 24.85
N SER A 226 -15.27 1.45 24.71
CA SER A 226 -15.16 2.50 23.71
C SER A 226 -14.09 3.52 24.08
N LEU A 227 -13.33 3.98 23.10
CA LEU A 227 -12.42 5.12 23.26
C LEU A 227 -13.15 6.35 23.81
N GLN A 228 -12.53 7.08 24.75
CA GLN A 228 -13.10 8.29 25.34
C GLN A 228 -12.50 9.55 24.72
N ARG A 229 -13.32 10.57 24.48
CA ARG A 229 -12.87 11.80 23.81
C ARG A 229 -11.81 12.54 24.63
N GLU A 230 -11.96 12.51 25.95
CA GLU A 230 -11.12 13.19 26.92
C GLU A 230 -9.74 12.54 27.04
N LEU A 231 -9.64 11.24 26.73
CA LEU A 231 -8.39 10.47 26.80
C LEU A 231 -7.65 10.39 25.46
N ARG A 232 -8.07 11.17 24.45
CA ARG A 232 -7.47 11.15 23.10
C ARG A 232 -5.95 11.25 23.09
N SER A 233 -5.37 12.04 23.98
CA SER A 233 -3.92 12.26 24.08
C SER A 233 -3.15 11.05 24.61
N PHE A 234 -3.82 10.05 25.19
CA PHE A 234 -3.21 8.83 25.73
C PHE A 234 -3.23 7.68 24.73
N TYR A 235 -4.20 7.67 23.80
CA TYR A 235 -4.27 6.61 22.79
C TYR A 235 -3.18 6.74 21.73
N GLY A 236 -2.68 5.59 21.28
CA GLY A 236 -1.81 5.46 20.12
C GLY A 236 -2.57 5.08 18.86
N GLN A 237 -1.82 4.77 17.81
CA GLN A 237 -2.32 4.37 16.50
C GLN A 237 -1.52 3.19 15.94
N ALA A 238 -2.17 2.38 15.12
CA ALA A 238 -1.58 1.27 14.38
C ALA A 238 -2.08 1.27 12.93
N PRO A 239 -1.35 0.65 11.97
CA PRO A 239 -1.93 0.33 10.68
C PRO A 239 -3.21 -0.52 10.86
N ALA A 240 -4.23 -0.28 10.04
CA ALA A 240 -5.53 -0.95 10.13
C ALA A 240 -5.40 -2.47 10.05
N VAL A 241 -4.55 -2.98 9.14
CA VAL A 241 -4.24 -4.42 9.04
C VAL A 241 -3.73 -4.98 10.37
N VAL A 242 -2.87 -4.23 11.05
CA VAL A 242 -2.33 -4.64 12.35
C VAL A 242 -3.43 -4.63 13.40
N GLU A 243 -4.18 -3.53 13.54
CA GLU A 243 -5.25 -3.42 14.52
C GLU A 243 -6.33 -4.51 14.34
N ILE A 244 -6.70 -4.85 13.10
CA ILE A 244 -7.64 -5.94 12.79
C ILE A 244 -7.13 -7.27 13.37
N CYS A 245 -5.87 -7.61 13.11
CA CYS A 245 -5.30 -8.87 13.56
C CYS A 245 -5.16 -8.92 15.09
N LEU A 246 -4.84 -7.79 15.73
CA LEU A 246 -4.75 -7.72 17.19
C LEU A 246 -6.11 -7.88 17.87
N GLN A 247 -7.16 -7.25 17.33
CA GLN A 247 -8.52 -7.45 17.85
C GLN A 247 -9.03 -8.88 17.61
N ALA A 248 -8.50 -9.57 16.60
CA ALA A 248 -8.72 -10.99 16.34
C ALA A 248 -7.89 -11.92 17.25
N GLY A 249 -7.01 -11.38 18.11
CA GLY A 249 -6.28 -12.11 19.14
C GLY A 249 -4.82 -12.43 18.82
N ALA A 250 -4.27 -11.92 17.70
CA ALA A 250 -2.85 -12.06 17.41
C ALA A 250 -1.97 -11.25 18.40
N GLU A 251 -0.74 -11.71 18.63
CA GLU A 251 0.21 -10.99 19.48
C GLU A 251 0.67 -9.66 18.85
N VAL A 252 0.96 -8.67 19.71
CA VAL A 252 1.38 -7.33 19.29
C VAL A 252 2.84 -7.35 18.80
N PRO A 253 3.11 -7.06 17.51
CA PRO A 253 4.50 -7.02 17.03
C PRO A 253 5.26 -5.84 17.64
N GLU A 254 6.49 -6.08 18.10
CA GLU A 254 7.32 -5.10 18.83
C GLU A 254 7.48 -3.75 18.11
N GLN A 255 7.62 -3.78 16.79
CA GLN A 255 7.81 -2.60 15.97
C GLN A 255 6.61 -1.62 15.96
N TYR A 256 5.40 -2.09 16.32
CA TYR A 256 4.20 -1.25 16.38
C TYR A 256 3.88 -0.73 17.78
N LYS A 257 4.45 -1.35 18.83
CA LYS A 257 4.22 -0.92 20.22
C LYS A 257 4.46 0.58 20.47
N PRO A 258 5.51 1.23 19.90
CA PRO A 258 5.74 2.66 20.10
C PRO A 258 4.64 3.54 19.51
N THR A 259 4.15 3.23 18.30
CA THR A 259 3.06 4.02 17.68
C THR A 259 1.73 3.80 18.40
N MET A 260 1.55 2.59 18.95
CA MET A 260 0.38 2.20 19.73
C MET A 260 0.40 2.72 21.18
N ARG A 261 1.52 3.29 21.62
CA ARG A 261 1.71 3.89 22.96
C ARG A 261 1.50 2.91 24.11
N PHE A 262 2.00 1.68 23.98
CA PHE A 262 1.99 0.71 25.07
C PHE A 262 2.82 1.14 26.30
N ASP A 263 3.71 2.12 26.13
CA ASP A 263 4.48 2.76 27.19
C ASP A 263 3.70 3.85 27.96
N VAL A 264 2.49 4.19 27.51
CA VAL A 264 1.64 5.21 28.14
C VAL A 264 0.54 4.54 28.96
N GLY A 265 0.55 4.77 30.27
CA GLY A 265 -0.57 4.36 31.14
C GLY A 265 -1.82 5.16 30.79
N ILE A 266 -2.88 4.47 30.37
CA ILE A 266 -4.18 5.10 30.07
C ILE A 266 -4.96 5.27 31.37
N PRO A 267 -5.33 6.50 31.75
CA PRO A 267 -6.10 6.73 32.97
C PRO A 267 -7.44 6.01 32.94
N SER A 268 -7.84 5.44 34.08
CA SER A 268 -9.14 4.79 34.27
C SER A 268 -10.31 5.78 34.32
N SER A 269 -10.01 7.06 34.55
CA SER A 269 -11.02 8.14 34.61
C SER A 269 -10.46 9.49 34.17
N ILE A 270 -11.36 10.41 33.81
CA ILE A 270 -11.01 11.81 33.48
C ILE A 270 -10.31 12.50 34.66
N LYS A 271 -10.78 12.25 35.89
CA LYS A 271 -10.16 12.81 37.10
C LYS A 271 -8.71 12.36 37.25
N GLU A 272 -8.44 11.10 36.93
CA GLU A 272 -7.07 10.59 36.92
C GLU A 272 -6.24 11.24 35.83
N ALA A 273 -6.79 11.39 34.63
CA ALA A 273 -6.11 12.07 33.53
C ALA A 273 -5.72 13.52 33.87
N GLU A 274 -6.58 14.26 34.57
CA GLU A 274 -6.32 15.63 35.02
C GLU A 274 -5.19 15.74 36.05
N MET A 275 -4.84 14.65 36.76
CA MET A 275 -3.73 14.62 37.73
C MET A 275 -2.36 14.40 37.08
N VAL A 276 -2.31 14.05 35.79
CA VAL A 276 -1.08 13.71 35.05
C VAL A 276 -0.62 14.86 34.15
N VAL A 277 -1.37 15.97 34.10
CA VAL A 277 -1.08 17.18 33.29
C VAL A 277 -0.31 18.23 34.09
#